data_AF-A0A951RMN3-F1
#
_entry.id   AF-A0A951RMN3-F1
#
_cell.length_a   1.000
_cell.length_b   1.000
_cell.length_c   1.000
_cell.angle_alpha   90.00
_cell.angle_beta   90.00
_cell.angle_gamma   90.00
#
_symmetry.space_group_name_H-M   'P 1'
#
loop_
_entity.id
_entity.type
_entity.pdbx_description
1 polymer ?
#
loop_
_entity_poly.entity_id
_entity_poly.type
_entity_poly.pdbx_seq_one_letter_code
_entity_poly.pdbx_strand_id
1 'polypeptide(L)'
;MATYTKLAFNHPDAIALADYTGIARDLQSAIQYAKLLLAYRQDKEERNSELIEPLCIATLVRYCRPFSSGVRSKLDIQHLSNLTDEQITLHEYLRTIRDKHIAHSVNCYELNQTMLQYCVERLDAEGYTHVVVDEERIICLSVSEITGLIEIAEIIIKSVTAFITEEKKRILQIVKNMPISEVQQYELKGWNSINSNHASKPRIPSKK
;
A
#
# COMPACT_ATOMS: atom_id res chain seq x y z
N MET A 1 -33.87 18.17 -17.56
CA MET A 1 -32.76 17.20 -17.48
C MET A 1 -31.47 17.98 -17.72
N ALA A 2 -30.52 17.99 -16.79
CA ALA A 2 -29.25 18.71 -16.95
C ALA A 2 -28.20 17.78 -17.59
N THR A 3 -27.53 18.26 -18.64
CA THR A 3 -26.40 17.56 -19.27
C THR A 3 -25.11 18.06 -18.65
N TYR A 4 -24.28 17.15 -18.13
CA TYR A 4 -22.99 17.47 -17.54
C TYR A 4 -21.84 17.06 -18.48
N THR A 5 -20.95 18.00 -18.77
CA THR A 5 -19.71 17.75 -19.53
C THR A 5 -18.53 17.67 -18.56
N LYS A 6 -17.57 16.77 -18.82
CA LYS A 6 -16.35 16.59 -18.02
C LYS A 6 -15.15 17.18 -18.75
N LEU A 7 -14.26 17.82 -18.01
CA LEU A 7 -12.99 18.39 -18.49
C LEU A 7 -11.84 17.86 -17.62
N ALA A 8 -10.63 17.69 -18.17
CA ALA A 8 -9.46 17.31 -17.37
C ALA A 8 -8.72 18.55 -16.88
N PHE A 9 -9.04 18.99 -15.67
CA PHE A 9 -8.45 20.17 -15.05
C PHE A 9 -7.02 19.90 -14.55
N ASN A 10 -6.05 19.95 -15.47
CA ASN A 10 -4.62 19.70 -15.21
C ASN A 10 -3.90 20.96 -14.68
N HIS A 11 -4.45 21.59 -13.64
CA HIS A 11 -3.88 22.77 -13.01
C HIS A 11 -2.94 22.39 -11.84
N PRO A 12 -1.82 23.08 -11.61
CA PRO A 12 -0.89 22.78 -10.52
C PRO A 12 -1.57 22.70 -9.14
N ASP A 13 -2.55 23.58 -8.87
CA ASP A 13 -3.32 23.53 -7.61
C ASP A 13 -4.09 22.22 -7.43
N ALA A 14 -4.53 21.56 -8.49
CA ALA A 14 -5.36 20.36 -8.41
C ALA A 14 -4.56 19.07 -8.20
N ILE A 15 -3.22 19.12 -8.24
CA ILE A 15 -2.35 17.95 -8.09
C ILE A 15 -2.58 17.27 -6.73
N ALA A 16 -2.62 18.06 -5.65
CA ALA A 16 -2.84 17.53 -4.31
C ALA A 16 -4.17 16.76 -4.24
N LEU A 17 -5.26 17.33 -4.77
CA LEU A 17 -6.57 16.68 -4.81
C LEU A 17 -6.52 15.32 -5.53
N ALA A 18 -5.84 15.25 -6.67
CA ALA A 18 -5.70 14.01 -7.44
C ALA A 18 -4.88 12.96 -6.65
N ASP A 19 -3.75 13.35 -6.07
CA ASP A 19 -2.88 12.49 -5.28
C ASP A 19 -3.61 11.91 -4.07
N TYR A 20 -4.24 12.76 -3.26
CA TYR A 20 -4.97 12.34 -2.06
C TYR A 20 -6.18 11.47 -2.40
N THR A 21 -6.88 11.73 -3.52
CA THR A 21 -7.96 10.84 -3.99
C THR A 21 -7.42 9.45 -4.34
N GLY A 22 -6.24 9.37 -4.98
CA GLY A 22 -5.55 8.12 -5.26
C GLY A 22 -5.13 7.38 -3.99
N ILE A 23 -4.64 8.11 -2.98
CA ILE A 23 -4.27 7.57 -1.67
C ILE A 23 -5.49 6.99 -0.95
N ALA A 24 -6.60 7.72 -0.91
CA ALA A 24 -7.84 7.26 -0.28
C ALA A 24 -8.31 5.94 -0.89
N ARG A 25 -8.20 5.80 -2.22
CA ARG A 25 -8.55 4.57 -2.93
C ARG A 25 -7.63 3.40 -2.58
N ASP A 26 -6.33 3.64 -2.44
CA ASP A 26 -5.37 2.62 -2.02
C ASP A 26 -5.72 2.11 -0.59
N LEU A 27 -5.97 3.03 0.36
CA LEU A 27 -6.36 2.68 1.73
C LEU A 27 -7.70 1.96 1.80
N GLN A 28 -8.71 2.40 1.03
CA GLN A 28 -10.00 1.69 0.89
C GLN A 28 -9.82 0.26 0.42
N SER A 29 -9.01 0.05 -0.62
CA SER A 29 -8.73 -1.29 -1.11
C SER A 29 -7.97 -2.12 -0.07
N ALA A 30 -7.02 -1.53 0.66
CA ALA A 30 -6.32 -2.23 1.74
C ALA A 30 -7.29 -2.72 2.82
N ILE A 31 -8.22 -1.86 3.27
CA ILE A 31 -9.27 -2.24 4.23
C ILE A 31 -10.14 -3.37 3.69
N GLN A 32 -10.58 -3.28 2.43
CA GLN A 32 -11.40 -4.32 1.80
C GLN A 32 -10.67 -5.65 1.72
N TYR A 33 -9.41 -5.65 1.28
CA TYR A 33 -8.61 -6.87 1.17
C TYR A 33 -8.28 -7.48 2.54
N ALA A 34 -8.00 -6.65 3.55
CA ALA A 34 -7.80 -7.09 4.93
C ALA A 34 -9.06 -7.74 5.51
N LYS A 35 -10.25 -7.16 5.26
CA LYS A 35 -11.53 -7.75 5.70
C LYS A 35 -11.81 -9.08 5.00
N LEU A 36 -11.53 -9.18 3.70
CA LEU A 36 -11.63 -10.45 2.96
C LEU A 36 -10.67 -11.50 3.51
N LEU A 37 -9.41 -11.11 3.75
CA LEU A 37 -8.39 -11.99 4.33
C LEU A 37 -8.78 -12.50 5.71
N LEU A 38 -9.34 -11.63 6.56
CA LEU A 38 -9.81 -12.01 7.89
C LEU A 38 -10.95 -13.03 7.80
N ALA A 39 -11.95 -12.77 6.96
CA ALA A 39 -13.06 -13.69 6.72
C ALA A 39 -12.56 -15.05 6.20
N TYR A 40 -11.64 -15.03 5.24
CA TYR A 40 -11.06 -16.23 4.65
C TYR A 40 -10.32 -17.11 5.66
N ARG A 41 -9.62 -16.50 6.63
CA ARG A 41 -8.92 -17.25 7.68
C ARG A 41 -9.86 -17.82 8.74
N GLN A 42 -11.02 -17.21 8.93
CA GLN A 42 -12.03 -17.66 9.89
C GLN A 42 -12.87 -18.82 9.33
N ASP A 43 -13.10 -18.84 8.02
CA ASP A 43 -13.76 -19.95 7.34
C ASP A 43 -12.92 -21.24 7.47
N LYS A 44 -13.55 -22.35 7.83
CA LYS A 44 -12.90 -23.65 8.04
C LYS A 44 -13.10 -24.61 6.86
N GLU A 45 -14.09 -24.38 6.00
CA GLU A 45 -14.50 -25.38 5.00
C GLU A 45 -13.85 -25.19 3.62
N GLU A 46 -13.44 -23.97 3.24
CA GLU A 46 -12.83 -23.67 1.93
C GLU A 46 -11.46 -22.95 2.01
N ARG A 47 -10.57 -23.42 2.89
CA ARG A 47 -9.21 -22.87 2.97
C ARG A 47 -8.32 -23.40 1.84
N ASN A 48 -8.38 -22.76 0.68
CA ASN A 48 -7.24 -22.77 -0.23
C ASN A 48 -6.12 -21.90 0.38
N SER A 49 -5.22 -22.56 1.12
CA SER A 49 -4.07 -21.94 1.77
C SER A 49 -3.17 -21.17 0.80
N GLU A 50 -3.20 -21.49 -0.49
CA GLU A 50 -2.40 -20.81 -1.53
C GLU A 50 -2.89 -19.38 -1.80
N LEU A 51 -4.13 -19.05 -1.45
CA LEU A 51 -4.68 -17.70 -1.64
C LEU A 51 -4.35 -16.74 -0.50
N ILE A 52 -3.94 -17.25 0.67
CA ILE A 52 -3.66 -16.43 1.85
C ILE A 52 -2.51 -15.48 1.58
N GLU A 53 -1.37 -16.01 1.11
CA GLU A 53 -0.15 -15.22 0.88
C GLU A 53 -0.36 -14.13 -0.19
N PRO A 54 -0.88 -14.41 -1.40
CA PRO A 54 -1.15 -13.38 -2.41
C PRO A 54 -2.10 -12.29 -1.92
N LEU A 55 -3.16 -12.64 -1.18
CA LEU A 55 -4.11 -11.66 -0.66
C LEU A 55 -3.48 -10.80 0.45
N CYS A 56 -2.63 -11.40 1.27
CA CYS A 56 -1.85 -10.70 2.30
C CYS A 56 -0.89 -9.69 1.66
N ILE A 57 -0.14 -10.11 0.65
CA ILE A 57 0.76 -9.25 -0.11
C ILE A 57 0.00 -8.12 -0.79
N ALA A 58 -1.13 -8.42 -1.45
CA ALA A 58 -1.97 -7.39 -2.07
C ALA A 58 -2.48 -6.36 -1.06
N THR A 59 -2.89 -6.80 0.13
CA THR A 59 -3.30 -5.93 1.25
C THR A 59 -2.15 -5.01 1.66
N LEU A 60 -0.97 -5.58 1.94
CA LEU A 60 0.23 -4.86 2.36
C LEU A 60 0.71 -3.85 1.32
N VAL A 61 0.69 -4.23 0.04
CA VAL A 61 1.04 -3.34 -1.08
C VAL A 61 0.12 -2.13 -1.10
N ARG A 62 -1.19 -2.36 -1.07
CA ARG A 62 -2.19 -1.27 -1.11
C ARG A 62 -2.07 -0.37 0.11
N TYR A 63 -1.84 -0.95 1.27
CA TYR A 63 -1.61 -0.20 2.51
C TYR A 63 -0.32 0.63 2.45
N CYS A 64 0.81 0.08 1.99
CA CYS A 64 2.11 0.73 2.08
C CYS A 64 2.37 1.78 0.98
N ARG A 65 1.67 1.70 -0.16
CA ARG A 65 1.85 2.61 -1.30
C ARG A 65 1.69 4.10 -0.95
N PRO A 66 0.67 4.53 -0.18
CA PRO A 66 0.55 5.91 0.32
C PRO A 66 1.77 6.46 1.08
N PHE A 67 2.57 5.58 1.70
CA PHE A 67 3.71 5.94 2.54
C PHE A 67 5.06 5.78 1.83
N SER A 68 5.04 5.29 0.59
CA SER A 68 6.23 5.07 -0.22
C SER A 68 6.41 6.23 -1.19
N SER A 69 7.66 6.64 -1.42
CA SER A 69 7.98 7.67 -2.42
C SER A 69 7.73 7.15 -3.83
N GLY A 70 7.19 8.00 -4.71
CA GLY A 70 6.93 7.65 -6.11
C GLY A 70 6.50 8.87 -6.91
N VAL A 71 5.59 8.68 -7.86
CA VAL A 71 5.05 9.77 -8.70
C VAL A 71 4.10 10.68 -7.91
N ARG A 72 3.39 10.12 -6.92
CA ARG A 72 2.42 10.84 -6.07
C ARG A 72 3.10 11.38 -4.81
N SER A 73 2.53 12.43 -4.25
CA SER A 73 2.86 12.93 -2.93
C SER A 73 2.73 11.82 -1.88
N LYS A 74 3.70 11.72 -0.97
CA LYS A 74 3.68 10.76 0.15
C LYS A 74 2.81 11.34 1.27
N LEU A 75 2.11 10.47 2.01
CA LEU A 75 1.50 10.88 3.28
C LEU A 75 2.58 11.30 4.29
N ASP A 76 2.48 12.55 4.73
CA ASP A 76 3.28 13.14 5.80
C ASP A 76 2.95 12.54 7.17
N ILE A 77 3.87 12.69 8.12
CA ILE A 77 3.76 12.37 9.54
C ILE A 77 2.53 13.01 10.20
N GLN A 78 2.05 14.14 9.69
CA GLN A 78 0.80 14.75 10.16
C GLN A 78 -0.41 13.83 10.02
N HIS A 79 -0.44 12.94 9.04
CA HIS A 79 -1.52 11.96 8.92
C HIS A 79 -1.38 10.78 9.89
N LEU A 80 -0.21 10.61 10.49
CA LEU A 80 0.09 9.60 11.50
C LEU A 80 -0.07 10.15 12.93
N SER A 81 -0.27 11.47 13.12
CA SER A 81 -0.32 12.09 14.45
C SER A 81 -1.49 11.63 15.34
N ASN A 82 -2.51 11.04 14.74
CA ASN A 82 -3.66 10.49 15.45
C ASN A 82 -3.49 9.02 15.83
N LEU A 83 -2.35 8.41 15.50
CA LEU A 83 -2.04 7.03 15.86
C LEU A 83 -1.41 6.98 17.25
N THR A 84 -1.68 5.90 17.98
CA THR A 84 -0.97 5.57 19.22
C THR A 84 0.44 5.04 18.91
N ASP A 85 1.32 5.01 19.92
CA ASP A 85 2.66 4.44 19.76
C ASP A 85 2.64 2.96 19.33
N GLU A 86 1.66 2.20 19.82
CA GLU A 86 1.43 0.81 19.42
C GLU A 86 1.03 0.71 17.93
N GLN A 87 0.16 1.61 17.47
CA GLN A 87 -0.25 1.68 16.06
C GLN A 87 0.89 2.14 15.14
N ILE A 88 1.75 3.04 15.60
CA ILE A 88 2.96 3.45 14.88
C ILE A 88 3.94 2.27 14.77
N THR A 89 4.12 1.52 15.86
CA THR A 89 4.97 0.32 15.87
C THR A 89 4.44 -0.72 14.89
N LEU A 90 3.12 -0.97 14.89
CA LEU A 90 2.48 -1.87 13.93
C LEU A 90 2.63 -1.34 12.49
N HIS A 91 2.47 -0.04 12.26
CA HIS A 91 2.66 0.57 10.94
C HIS A 91 4.05 0.28 10.36
N GLU A 92 5.11 0.48 11.15
CA GLU A 92 6.49 0.20 10.72
C GLU A 92 6.74 -1.30 10.52
N TYR A 93 6.16 -2.15 11.36
CA TYR A 93 6.19 -3.60 11.16
C TYR A 93 5.53 -3.99 9.83
N LEU A 94 4.33 -3.51 9.52
CA LEU A 94 3.62 -3.78 8.27
C LEU A 94 4.44 -3.35 7.04
N ARG A 95 5.10 -2.20 7.12
CA ARG A 95 6.00 -1.71 6.05
C ARG A 95 7.18 -2.65 5.84
N THR A 96 7.76 -3.16 6.93
CA THR A 96 8.88 -4.10 6.89
C THR A 96 8.48 -5.45 6.28
N ILE A 97 7.30 -5.98 6.65
CA ILE A 97 6.77 -7.21 6.03
C ILE A 97 6.48 -6.99 4.55
N ARG A 98 5.95 -5.83 4.16
CA ARG A 98 5.77 -5.51 2.73
C ARG A 98 7.10 -5.50 1.98
N ASP A 99 8.14 -4.88 2.56
CA ASP A 99 9.46 -4.80 1.94
C ASP A 99 10.09 -6.19 1.75
N LYS A 100 9.85 -7.13 2.67
CA LYS A 100 10.20 -8.56 2.51
C LYS A 100 9.68 -9.13 1.17
N HIS A 101 8.39 -8.91 0.87
CA HIS A 101 7.74 -9.56 -0.27
C HIS A 101 7.98 -8.86 -1.61
N ILE A 102 8.55 -7.64 -1.62
CA ILE A 102 8.68 -6.82 -2.85
C ILE A 102 10.13 -6.49 -3.19
N ALA A 103 10.98 -6.24 -2.20
CA ALA A 103 12.41 -6.01 -2.42
C ALA A 103 13.18 -7.32 -2.20
N HIS A 104 14.36 -7.46 -2.81
CA HIS A 104 15.25 -8.58 -2.50
C HIS A 104 15.41 -8.69 -0.99
N SER A 105 15.16 -9.87 -0.43
CA SER A 105 15.16 -10.15 1.01
C SER A 105 16.45 -9.69 1.67
N VAL A 106 16.44 -8.48 2.23
CA VAL A 106 17.54 -7.95 3.07
C VAL A 106 17.20 -8.07 4.57
N ASN A 107 16.11 -8.77 4.92
CA ASN A 107 15.63 -8.88 6.30
C ASN A 107 15.70 -10.32 6.83
N CYS A 108 15.72 -10.47 8.15
CA CYS A 108 15.84 -11.74 8.85
C CYS A 108 14.57 -12.61 8.83
N TYR A 109 13.59 -12.30 7.97
CA TYR A 109 12.28 -12.98 7.93
C TYR A 109 12.19 -14.09 6.88
N GLU A 110 13.32 -14.41 6.25
CA GLU A 110 13.52 -15.60 5.42
C GLU A 110 14.80 -16.28 5.89
N LEU A 111 14.67 -17.47 6.48
CA LEU A 111 15.79 -18.32 6.84
C LEU A 111 15.68 -19.60 6.02
N ASN A 112 16.67 -19.84 5.16
CA ASN A 112 16.85 -21.11 4.48
C ASN A 112 18.12 -21.74 5.03
N GLN A 113 17.99 -22.82 5.78
CA GLN A 113 19.13 -23.51 6.38
C GLN A 113 19.20 -24.95 5.90
N THR A 114 20.35 -25.33 5.33
CA THR A 114 20.63 -26.74 5.05
C THR A 114 20.80 -27.48 6.36
N MET A 115 19.99 -28.51 6.56
CA MET A 115 19.94 -29.33 7.76
C MET A 115 20.28 -30.77 7.42
N LEU A 116 20.95 -31.45 8.35
CA LEU A 116 21.20 -32.88 8.27
C LEU A 116 20.20 -33.61 9.15
N GLN A 117 19.53 -34.62 8.60
CA GLN A 117 18.63 -35.49 9.35
C GLN A 117 19.25 -36.88 9.53
N TYR A 118 19.03 -37.44 10.71
CA TYR A 118 19.47 -38.79 11.08
C TYR A 118 18.48 -39.43 12.04
N CYS A 119 18.47 -40.76 12.09
CA CYS A 119 17.71 -41.53 13.07
C CYS A 119 18.60 -41.71 14.31
N VAL A 120 18.19 -41.21 15.48
CA VAL A 120 19.01 -41.21 16.70
C VAL A 120 19.46 -42.63 17.07
N GLU A 121 18.56 -43.61 16.95
CA GLU A 121 18.79 -45.01 17.29
C GLU A 121 19.71 -45.75 16.31
N ARG A 122 19.99 -45.16 15.14
CA ARG A 122 20.79 -45.79 14.07
C ARG A 122 21.98 -44.94 13.62
N LEU A 123 22.28 -43.86 14.35
CA LEU A 123 23.34 -42.92 13.98
C LEU A 123 24.69 -43.60 13.80
N ASP A 124 25.05 -44.51 14.71
CA ASP A 124 26.34 -45.20 14.68
C ASP A 124 26.50 -46.15 13.48
N ALA A 125 25.39 -46.65 12.92
CA ALA A 125 25.39 -47.60 11.81
C ALA A 125 25.18 -46.94 10.45
N GLU A 126 24.29 -45.94 10.38
CA GLU A 126 23.83 -45.32 9.12
C GLU A 126 24.34 -43.89 8.92
N GLY A 127 24.85 -43.23 9.97
CA GLY A 127 25.28 -41.83 9.92
C GLY A 127 24.13 -40.85 9.64
N TYR A 128 24.46 -39.71 9.02
CA TYR A 128 23.46 -38.78 8.49
C TYR A 128 22.86 -39.35 7.21
N THR A 129 21.55 -39.54 7.20
CA THR A 129 20.88 -40.27 6.10
C THR A 129 20.25 -39.34 5.07
N HIS A 130 19.94 -38.09 5.45
CA HIS A 130 19.30 -37.12 4.56
C HIS A 130 19.88 -35.72 4.73
N VAL A 131 19.94 -35.01 3.61
CA VAL A 131 20.16 -33.56 3.57
C VAL A 131 18.81 -32.93 3.24
N VAL A 132 18.31 -32.07 4.12
CA VAL A 132 17.06 -31.32 3.92
C VAL A 132 17.33 -29.82 3.99
N VAL A 133 16.38 -29.02 3.57
CA VAL A 133 16.40 -27.56 3.78
C VAL A 133 15.23 -27.25 4.70
N ASP A 134 15.51 -26.57 5.80
CA ASP A 134 14.48 -25.99 6.65
C ASP A 134 14.23 -24.55 6.18
N GLU A 135 12.96 -24.20 6.02
CA GLU A 135 12.50 -22.94 5.45
C GLU A 135 11.56 -22.25 6.44
N GLU A 136 12.07 -21.26 7.17
CA GLU A 136 11.24 -20.40 8.00
C GLU A 136 10.88 -19.13 7.25
N ARG A 137 9.59 -18.96 6.98
CA ARG A 137 9.06 -17.77 6.30
C ARG A 137 7.78 -17.27 6.97
N ILE A 138 7.75 -15.97 7.23
CA ILE A 138 6.47 -15.25 7.44
C ILE A 138 5.71 -15.25 6.12
N ILE A 139 4.60 -16.00 6.07
CA ILE A 139 3.72 -16.14 4.90
C ILE A 139 2.64 -15.06 4.89
N CYS A 140 2.15 -14.66 6.07
CA CYS A 140 1.13 -13.63 6.21
C CYS A 140 1.04 -13.09 7.65
N LEU A 141 0.38 -11.95 7.79
CA LEU A 141 0.02 -11.30 9.06
C LEU A 141 -0.83 -12.20 9.96
N SER A 142 -0.75 -12.02 11.27
CA SER A 142 -1.65 -12.63 12.26
C SER A 142 -3.04 -11.98 12.25
N VAL A 143 -4.03 -12.59 12.92
CA VAL A 143 -5.40 -12.02 13.00
C VAL A 143 -5.39 -10.65 13.68
N SER A 144 -4.64 -10.48 14.76
CA SER A 144 -4.52 -9.20 15.47
C SER A 144 -3.85 -8.13 14.59
N GLU A 145 -2.82 -8.49 13.82
CA GLU A 145 -2.15 -7.58 12.88
C GLU A 145 -3.07 -7.15 11.74
N ILE A 146 -3.90 -8.05 11.21
CA ILE A 146 -4.90 -7.72 10.18
C ILE A 146 -5.92 -6.72 10.74
N THR A 147 -6.43 -6.96 11.94
CA THR A 147 -7.36 -6.05 12.61
C THR A 147 -6.72 -4.69 12.87
N GLY A 148 -5.50 -4.65 13.40
CA GLY A 148 -4.77 -3.40 13.62
C GLY A 148 -4.48 -2.63 12.32
N LEU A 149 -4.18 -3.32 11.22
CA LEU A 149 -4.05 -2.68 9.90
C LEU A 149 -5.35 -1.97 9.49
N ILE A 150 -6.49 -2.63 9.67
CA ILE A 150 -7.81 -2.06 9.36
C ILE A 150 -8.04 -0.80 10.19
N GLU A 151 -7.81 -0.86 11.51
CA GLU A 151 -7.99 0.27 12.41
C GLU A 151 -7.10 1.47 12.01
N ILE A 152 -5.81 1.23 11.77
CA ILE A 152 -4.88 2.28 11.32
C ILE A 152 -5.34 2.88 10.00
N ALA A 153 -5.71 2.05 9.03
CA ALA A 153 -6.16 2.51 7.71
C ALA A 153 -7.47 3.32 7.81
N GLU A 154 -8.39 2.94 8.70
CA GLU A 154 -9.65 3.66 8.95
C GLU A 154 -9.40 5.03 9.61
N ILE A 155 -8.43 5.15 10.53
CA ILE A 155 -8.01 6.43 11.10
C ILE A 155 -7.43 7.35 10.02
N ILE A 156 -6.50 6.83 9.22
CA ILE A 156 -5.80 7.62 8.20
C ILE A 156 -6.76 8.04 7.08
N ILE A 157 -7.64 7.14 6.62
CA ILE A 157 -8.57 7.49 5.54
C ILE A 157 -9.58 8.56 5.97
N LYS A 158 -9.97 8.60 7.25
CA LYS A 158 -10.81 9.67 7.79
C LYS A 158 -10.13 11.03 7.67
N SER A 159 -8.85 11.11 8.06
CA SER A 159 -8.03 12.33 7.89
C SER A 159 -7.88 12.73 6.42
N VAL A 160 -7.53 11.79 5.55
CA VAL A 160 -7.37 12.01 4.10
C VAL A 160 -8.68 12.47 3.45
N THR A 161 -9.81 11.89 3.82
CA THR A 161 -11.12 12.25 3.24
C THR A 161 -11.56 13.65 3.66
N ALA A 162 -11.25 14.06 4.90
CA ALA A 162 -11.47 15.44 5.34
C ALA A 162 -10.64 16.41 4.50
N PHE A 163 -9.35 16.12 4.28
CA PHE A 163 -8.49 16.93 3.42
C PHE A 163 -9.03 17.03 1.98
N ILE A 164 -9.41 15.90 1.37
CA ILE A 164 -10.01 15.88 0.02
C ILE A 164 -11.25 16.77 -0.06
N THR A 165 -12.07 16.78 1.00
CA THR A 165 -13.31 17.57 1.04
C THR A 165 -13.01 19.06 1.03
N GLU A 166 -12.07 19.51 1.86
CA GLU A 166 -11.66 20.91 1.88
C GLU A 166 -10.95 21.31 0.59
N GLU A 167 -10.10 20.43 0.06
CA GLU A 167 -9.38 20.70 -1.18
C GLU A 167 -10.32 20.80 -2.39
N LYS A 168 -11.38 19.98 -2.46
CA LYS A 168 -12.44 20.14 -3.47
C LYS A 168 -13.10 21.51 -3.41
N LYS A 169 -13.39 22.02 -2.20
CA LYS A 169 -13.98 23.36 -2.02
C LYS A 169 -13.01 24.44 -2.48
N ARG A 170 -11.73 24.33 -2.12
CA ARG A 170 -10.67 25.26 -2.53
C ARG A 170 -10.53 25.32 -4.04
N ILE A 171 -10.41 24.17 -4.70
CA ILE A 171 -10.29 24.07 -6.17
C ILE A 171 -11.53 24.61 -6.86
N LEU A 172 -12.73 24.31 -6.36
CA LEU A 172 -13.96 24.85 -6.93
C LEU A 172 -13.97 26.38 -6.88
N GLN A 173 -13.47 26.98 -5.79
CA GLN A 173 -13.40 28.43 -5.67
C GLN A 173 -12.39 29.05 -6.64
N ILE A 174 -11.25 28.39 -6.86
CA ILE A 174 -10.27 28.80 -7.87
C ILE A 174 -10.90 28.79 -9.26
N VAL A 175 -11.55 27.67 -9.63
CA VAL A 175 -12.20 27.52 -10.95
C VAL A 175 -13.31 28.56 -11.16
N LYS A 176 -14.07 28.90 -10.11
CA LYS A 176 -15.11 29.95 -10.19
C LYS A 176 -14.55 31.35 -10.45
N ASN A 177 -13.30 31.60 -10.06
CA ASN A 177 -12.64 32.89 -10.24
C ASN A 177 -11.84 32.96 -11.55
N MET A 178 -11.70 31.86 -12.28
CA MET A 178 -11.02 31.82 -13.57
C MET A 178 -11.96 32.26 -14.70
N PRO A 179 -11.45 32.95 -15.74
CA PRO A 179 -12.20 33.19 -16.97
C PRO A 179 -12.68 31.87 -17.60
N ILE A 180 -13.94 31.80 -18.01
CA ILE A 180 -14.52 30.59 -18.62
C ILE A 180 -13.70 30.12 -19.83
N SER A 181 -13.21 31.06 -20.64
CA SER A 181 -12.37 30.78 -21.82
C SER A 181 -11.07 30.07 -21.47
N GLU A 182 -10.51 30.29 -20.27
CA GLU A 182 -9.33 29.59 -19.78
C GLU A 182 -9.69 28.18 -19.30
N VAL A 183 -10.78 28.04 -18.55
CA VAL A 183 -11.27 26.73 -18.06
C VAL A 183 -11.66 25.81 -19.21
N GLN A 184 -12.17 26.34 -20.32
CA GLN A 184 -12.55 25.55 -21.50
C GLN A 184 -11.36 25.03 -22.31
N GLN A 185 -10.14 25.54 -22.11
CA GLN A 185 -8.94 25.02 -22.76
C GLN A 185 -8.49 23.67 -22.17
N TYR A 186 -9.02 23.28 -21.01
CA TYR A 186 -8.74 21.98 -20.39
C TYR A 186 -9.49 20.87 -21.11
N GLU A 187 -8.81 20.16 -22.01
CA GLU A 187 -9.39 19.02 -22.72
C GLU A 187 -9.19 17.71 -21.95
N LEU A 188 -10.12 16.76 -22.13
CA LEU A 188 -9.94 15.37 -21.72
C LEU A 188 -8.79 14.74 -22.52
N LYS A 189 -7.58 14.89 -22.01
CA LYS A 189 -6.39 14.26 -22.55
C LYS A 189 -6.44 12.75 -22.28
N GLY A 190 -6.51 11.95 -23.35
CA GLY A 190 -6.41 10.49 -23.25
C GLY A 190 -5.07 10.05 -22.63
N TRP A 191 -5.05 8.88 -21.99
CA TRP A 191 -3.91 8.30 -21.23
C TRP A 191 -2.53 8.53 -21.87
N ASN A 192 -2.45 8.46 -23.21
CA ASN A 192 -1.21 8.61 -23.98
C ASN A 192 -0.58 10.02 -23.93
N SER A 193 -1.33 11.06 -23.54
CA SER A 193 -0.86 12.46 -23.54
C SER A 193 -0.45 13.01 -22.17
N ILE A 194 -0.66 12.23 -21.09
CA ILE A 194 -0.31 12.61 -19.70
C ILE A 194 1.14 12.20 -19.37
N ASN A 195 1.64 11.09 -19.94
CA ASN A 195 2.96 10.53 -19.62
C ASN A 195 4.16 11.30 -20.22
N SER A 196 3.96 12.13 -21.23
CA SER A 196 5.07 12.92 -21.82
C SER A 196 5.55 14.06 -20.90
N ASN A 197 4.71 14.55 -19.99
CA ASN A 197 5.04 15.68 -19.10
C ASN A 197 5.49 15.28 -17.69
N HIS A 198 5.34 14.01 -17.28
CA HIS A 198 5.84 13.51 -15.99
C HIS A 198 7.26 12.92 -16.06
N ALA A 199 7.73 12.57 -17.26
CA ALA A 199 9.09 12.05 -17.46
C ALA A 199 10.19 13.12 -17.34
N SER A 200 9.84 14.41 -17.28
CA SER A 200 10.79 15.54 -17.36
C SER A 200 11.10 16.24 -16.04
N LYS A 201 10.61 15.77 -14.88
CA LYS A 201 11.08 16.33 -13.59
C LYS A 201 12.52 15.86 -13.33
N PRO A 202 13.51 16.77 -13.20
CA PRO A 202 14.87 16.38 -12.86
C PRO A 202 14.88 15.72 -11.49
N ARG A 203 15.43 14.50 -11.41
CA ARG A 203 15.71 13.83 -10.14
C ARG A 203 16.69 14.72 -9.37
N ILE A 204 16.26 15.26 -8.23
CA ILE A 204 17.16 15.97 -7.31
C ILE A 204 18.23 14.94 -6.89
N PRO A 205 19.53 15.17 -7.15
CA PRO A 205 20.57 14.23 -6.77
C PRO A 205 20.63 14.14 -5.25
N SER A 206 20.52 12.91 -4.73
CA SER A 206 20.76 12.63 -3.32
C SER A 206 22.20 13.04 -2.98
N LYS A 207 22.38 13.99 -2.07
CA LYS A 207 23.69 14.26 -1.48
C LYS A 207 24.15 13.00 -0.76
N LYS A 208 25.32 12.49 -1.17
CA LYS A 208 26.07 11.44 -0.48
C LYS A 208 26.67 12.00 0.81
#